data_AF-A0A7S2TPI6-F1
#
_entry.id   AF-A0A7S2TPI6-F1
#
_cell.length_a   1.000
_cell.length_b   1.000
_cell.length_c   1.000
_cell.angle_alpha   90.00
_cell.angle_beta   90.00
_cell.angle_gamma   90.00
#
_symmetry.space_group_name_H-M   'P 1'
#
loop_
_entity.id
_entity.type
_entity.pdbx_description
1 polymer ?
#
loop_
_entity_poly.entity_id
_entity_poly.type
_entity_poly.pdbx_seq_one_letter_code
_entity_poly.pdbx_strand_id
1 'polypeptide(L)'
;EKKKKKKRSLTWSSVCFITYFNVCGGPWGSEEIISAMGPLPGLLGLILMPLTFGVSLGLITSEMSAAFPGNGGYSIWVCEAFGAFWGLQESLWSWISGVVDNAIYPLLTYRALMLAFGPSSSSSDDDDDNQSFVFSEF
;
A
#
# COMPACT_ATOMS: atom_id res chain seq x y z
N GLU A 1 -11.76 31.20 26.77
CA GLU A 1 -11.08 31.19 25.46
C GLU A 1 -11.94 30.43 24.44
N LYS A 2 -12.44 31.08 23.38
CA LYS A 2 -13.33 30.43 22.40
C LYS A 2 -12.48 29.70 21.35
N LYS A 3 -12.41 28.36 21.40
CA LYS A 3 -11.71 27.55 20.40
C LYS A 3 -12.32 27.78 19.00
N LYS A 4 -11.57 28.40 18.08
CA LYS A 4 -11.96 28.56 16.67
C LYS A 4 -12.18 27.17 16.05
N LYS A 5 -13.41 26.86 15.63
CA LYS A 5 -13.71 25.64 14.88
C LYS A 5 -13.01 25.69 13.52
N LYS A 6 -11.97 24.87 13.34
CA LYS A 6 -11.27 24.69 12.06
C LYS A 6 -12.29 24.12 11.06
N LYS A 7 -12.49 24.79 9.92
CA LYS A 7 -13.43 24.34 8.88
C LYS A 7 -12.97 22.98 8.37
N ARG A 8 -13.84 21.96 8.39
CA ARG A 8 -13.51 20.64 7.82
C ARG A 8 -13.31 20.80 6.32
N SER A 9 -12.08 20.60 5.86
CA SER A 9 -11.70 20.78 4.45
C SER A 9 -11.98 19.53 3.61
N LEU A 10 -12.05 18.35 4.24
CA LEU A 10 -12.39 17.11 3.55
C LEU A 10 -13.85 16.71 3.83
N THR A 11 -14.57 16.47 2.74
CA THR A 11 -15.87 15.81 2.75
C THR A 11 -15.65 14.30 2.78
N TRP A 12 -16.58 13.53 3.35
CA TRP A 12 -16.50 12.06 3.41
C TRP A 12 -16.22 11.42 2.04
N SER A 13 -16.86 11.92 0.98
CA SER A 13 -16.61 11.45 -0.40
C SER A 13 -15.14 11.61 -0.81
N SER A 14 -14.52 12.75 -0.51
CA SER A 14 -13.10 12.99 -0.80
C SER A 14 -12.19 12.03 -0.05
N VAL A 15 -12.52 11.68 1.19
CA VAL A 15 -11.75 10.70 1.98
C VAL A 15 -11.85 9.32 1.32
N CYS A 16 -13.05 8.89 0.93
CA CYS A 16 -13.27 7.61 0.26
C CYS A 16 -12.49 7.50 -1.05
N PHE A 17 -12.49 8.55 -1.88
CA PHE A 17 -11.71 8.54 -3.13
C PHE A 17 -10.21 8.47 -2.87
N ILE A 18 -9.68 9.22 -1.90
CA ILE A 18 -8.25 9.19 -1.58
C ILE A 18 -7.83 7.80 -1.08
N THR A 19 -8.63 7.18 -0.22
CA THR A 19 -8.37 5.81 0.26
C THR A 19 -8.45 4.80 -0.89
N TYR A 20 -9.45 4.91 -1.76
CA TYR A 20 -9.58 4.03 -2.94
C TYR A 20 -8.36 4.12 -3.85
N PHE A 21 -7.91 5.33 -4.22
CA PHE A 21 -6.73 5.49 -5.07
C PHE A 21 -5.42 5.07 -4.42
N ASN A 22 -5.31 5.14 -3.08
CA ASN A 22 -4.12 4.64 -2.38
C ASN A 22 -4.05 3.11 -2.35
N VAL A 23 -5.20 2.43 -2.23
CA VAL A 23 -5.25 0.97 -2.08
C VAL A 23 -5.35 0.26 -3.42
N CYS A 24 -6.06 0.84 -4.38
CA CYS A 24 -6.20 0.29 -5.73
C CYS A 24 -4.99 0.69 -6.60
N GLY A 25 -3.82 0.13 -6.29
CA GLY A 25 -2.79 -0.10 -7.31
C GLY A 25 -3.36 -1.11 -8.31
N GLY A 26 -3.17 -0.91 -9.61
CA GLY A 26 -3.73 -1.79 -10.64
C GLY A 26 -3.40 -3.28 -10.41
N PRO A 27 -4.07 -4.22 -11.10
CA PRO A 27 -3.93 -5.67 -10.88
C PRO A 27 -2.58 -6.27 -11.33
N TRP A 28 -1.50 -5.48 -11.29
CA TRP A 28 -0.14 -5.93 -11.53
C TRP A 28 0.28 -6.93 -10.44
N GLY A 29 0.79 -8.08 -10.86
CA GLY A 29 1.15 -9.19 -9.96
C GLY A 29 0.01 -10.18 -9.66
N SER A 30 -1.24 -9.87 -10.03
CA SER A 30 -2.35 -10.84 -9.87
C SER A 30 -2.16 -12.08 -10.75
N GLU A 31 -1.54 -11.92 -11.92
CA GLU A 31 -1.23 -13.00 -12.86
C GLU A 31 -0.18 -13.96 -12.30
N GLU A 32 0.86 -13.45 -11.64
CA GLU A 32 1.91 -14.24 -10.99
C GLU A 32 1.34 -15.06 -9.82
N ILE A 33 0.45 -14.46 -9.02
CA ILE A 33 -0.22 -15.14 -7.90
C ILE A 33 -1.08 -16.32 -8.42
N ILE A 34 -1.83 -16.09 -9.50
CA ILE A 34 -2.69 -17.12 -10.08
C ILE A 34 -1.87 -18.22 -10.77
N SER A 35 -0.77 -17.85 -11.44
CA SER A 35 0.16 -18.80 -12.08
C SER A 35 0.84 -19.72 -11.05
N ALA A 36 1.25 -19.18 -9.90
CA ALA A 36 1.92 -19.96 -8.86
C ALA A 36 0.98 -20.86 -8.05
N MET A 37 -0.25 -20.41 -7.75
CA MET A 37 -1.18 -21.12 -6.86
C MET A 37 -2.22 -21.96 -7.61
N GLY A 38 -2.46 -21.65 -8.89
CA GLY A 38 -3.56 -22.19 -9.70
C GLY A 38 -4.82 -21.30 -9.68
N PRO A 39 -5.72 -21.45 -10.66
CA PRO A 39 -6.81 -20.51 -10.94
C PRO A 39 -7.83 -20.37 -9.81
N LEU A 40 -8.23 -21.48 -9.19
CA LEU A 40 -9.26 -21.50 -8.15
C LEU A 40 -8.74 -21.04 -6.78
N PRO A 41 -7.62 -21.57 -6.24
CA PRO A 41 -7.08 -21.11 -4.96
C PRO A 41 -6.46 -19.70 -5.06
N GLY A 42 -5.86 -19.31 -6.19
CA GLY A 42 -5.33 -17.95 -6.39
C GLY A 42 -6.42 -16.89 -6.33
N LEU A 43 -7.56 -17.12 -6.99
CA LEU A 43 -8.72 -16.22 -6.93
C LEU A 43 -9.33 -16.16 -5.53
N LEU A 44 -9.43 -17.30 -4.85
CA LEU A 44 -9.94 -17.36 -3.48
C LEU A 44 -9.03 -16.59 -2.53
N GLY A 45 -7.72 -16.74 -2.65
CA GLY A 45 -6.71 -16.00 -1.89
C GLY A 45 -6.80 -14.50 -2.13
N LEU A 46 -6.96 -14.09 -3.40
CA LEU A 46 -7.10 -12.69 -3.80
C LEU A 46 -8.34 -12.01 -3.18
N ILE A 47 -9.41 -12.76 -2.92
CA ILE A 47 -10.63 -12.24 -2.29
C ILE A 47 -10.56 -12.35 -0.76
N LEU A 48 -10.14 -13.50 -0.23
CA LEU A 48 -10.15 -13.76 1.21
C LEU A 48 -9.10 -12.94 1.98
N MET A 49 -7.95 -12.68 1.38
CA MET A 49 -6.88 -11.90 2.00
C MET A 49 -7.33 -10.46 2.33
N PRO A 50 -7.81 -9.64 1.38
CA PRO A 50 -8.27 -8.29 1.69
C PRO A 50 -9.54 -8.27 2.54
N LEU A 51 -10.39 -9.30 2.49
CA LEU A 51 -11.57 -9.38 3.36
C LEU A 51 -11.19 -9.65 4.82
N THR A 52 -10.31 -10.60 5.08
CA THR A 52 -9.94 -10.95 6.47
C THR A 52 -9.05 -9.88 7.10
N PHE A 53 -8.04 -9.40 6.37
CA PHE A 53 -7.11 -8.38 6.89
C PHE A 53 -7.65 -6.96 6.71
N GLY A 54 -8.19 -6.63 5.54
CA GLY A 54 -8.65 -5.27 5.23
C GLY A 54 -9.87 -4.84 6.05
N VAL A 55 -10.86 -5.73 6.25
CA VAL A 55 -12.02 -5.41 7.10
C VAL A 55 -11.57 -5.20 8.55
N SER A 56 -10.71 -6.08 9.07
CA SER A 56 -10.19 -5.98 10.43
C SER A 56 -9.39 -4.69 10.64
N LEU A 57 -8.49 -4.35 9.70
CA LEU A 57 -7.73 -3.10 9.71
C LEU A 57 -8.64 -1.87 9.64
N GLY A 58 -9.67 -1.90 8.80
CA GLY A 58 -10.64 -0.81 8.67
C GLY A 58 -11.43 -0.57 9.95
N LEU A 59 -11.88 -1.63 10.63
CA LEU A 59 -12.60 -1.53 11.89
C LEU A 59 -11.73 -0.91 12.99
N ILE A 60 -10.51 -1.41 13.18
CA ILE A 60 -9.56 -0.87 14.18
C ILE A 60 -9.25 0.60 13.89
N THR A 61 -8.99 0.94 12.62
CA THR A 61 -8.73 2.31 12.17
C THR A 61 -9.93 3.22 12.48
N SER A 62 -11.15 2.72 12.29
CA SER A 62 -12.37 3.50 12.54
C SER A 62 -12.53 3.84 14.03
N GLU A 63 -12.34 2.87 14.92
CA GLU A 63 -12.41 3.06 16.38
C GLU A 63 -11.34 4.04 16.86
N MET A 64 -10.10 3.88 16.38
CA MET A 64 -8.99 4.79 16.72
C MET A 64 -9.22 6.21 16.20
N SER A 65 -9.74 6.35 14.98
CA SER A 65 -10.05 7.66 14.39
C SER A 65 -11.16 8.41 15.16
N ALA A 66 -12.07 7.68 15.80
CA ALA A 66 -13.10 8.26 16.67
C ALA A 66 -12.57 8.57 18.07
N ALA A 67 -11.70 7.71 18.62
CA ALA A 67 -11.09 7.89 19.94
C ALA A 67 -10.12 9.08 19.99
N PHE A 68 -9.33 9.29 18.94
CA PHE A 68 -8.31 10.35 18.88
C PHE A 68 -8.57 11.32 17.72
N PRO A 69 -9.34 12.41 17.93
CA PRO A 69 -9.69 13.38 16.88
C PRO A 69 -8.53 14.32 16.48
N GLY A 70 -7.29 13.93 16.77
CA GLY A 70 -6.07 14.68 16.44
C GLY A 70 -5.63 14.45 14.98
N ASN A 71 -5.00 15.45 14.38
CA ASN A 71 -4.56 15.44 12.98
C ASN A 71 -3.24 14.67 12.73
N GLY A 72 -2.95 13.58 13.43
CA GLY A 72 -1.65 12.90 13.27
C GLY A 72 -1.69 11.39 13.03
N GLY A 73 -2.84 10.84 12.65
CA GLY A 73 -2.92 9.47 12.13
C GLY A 73 -2.39 8.40 13.08
N TYR A 74 -1.91 7.30 12.52
CA TYR A 74 -1.50 6.09 13.26
C TYR A 74 -0.32 6.35 14.21
N SER A 75 0.59 7.27 13.90
CA SER A 75 1.74 7.59 14.76
C SER A 75 1.32 8.24 16.08
N ILE A 76 0.31 9.11 16.06
CA ILE A 76 -0.28 9.68 17.28
C ILE A 76 -1.06 8.62 18.05
N TRP A 77 -1.78 7.73 17.38
CA TRP A 77 -2.54 6.66 18.04
C TRP A 77 -1.63 5.75 18.85
N VAL A 78 -0.49 5.35 18.28
CA VAL A 78 0.50 4.49 18.94
C VAL A 78 1.23 5.26 20.05
N CYS A 79 1.55 6.54 19.81
CA CYS A 79 2.18 7.39 20.83
C CYS A 79 1.28 7.55 22.07
N GLU A 80 -0.04 7.69 21.88
CA GLU A 80 -0.99 7.86 22.98
C GLU A 80 -1.27 6.54 23.72
N ALA A 81 -1.23 5.40 23.01
CA ALA A 81 -1.47 4.09 23.61
C ALA A 81 -0.23 3.48 24.33
N PHE A 82 0.97 3.63 23.75
CA PHE A 82 2.19 2.96 24.22
C PHE A 82 3.33 3.92 24.60
N GLY A 83 3.18 5.22 24.34
CA GLY A 83 4.18 6.25 24.65
C GLY A 83 5.06 6.64 23.46
N ALA A 84 5.88 7.68 23.66
CA ALA A 84 6.62 8.36 22.59
C ALA A 84 7.64 7.48 21.84
N PHE A 85 8.27 6.50 22.51
CA PHE A 85 9.24 5.61 21.87
C PHE A 85 8.58 4.74 20.78
N TRP A 86 7.44 4.12 21.10
CA TRP A 86 6.71 3.25 20.18
C TRP A 86 6.05 4.03 19.03
N GLY A 87 5.63 5.27 19.30
CA GLY A 87 5.13 6.16 18.24
C GLY A 87 6.21 6.53 17.22
N LEU A 88 7.45 6.77 17.66
CA LEU A 88 8.59 7.00 16.76
C LEU A 88 8.97 5.75 15.98
N GLN A 89 9.00 4.59 16.63
CA GLN A 89 9.30 3.32 15.96
C GLN A 89 8.31 3.06 14.83
N GLU A 90 7.00 3.17 15.09
CA GLU A 90 6.02 2.96 14.04
C GLU A 90 6.12 4.02 12.92
N SER A 91 6.34 5.29 13.26
CA SER A 91 6.54 6.33 12.25
C SER A 91 7.76 6.09 11.34
N LEU A 92 8.80 5.43 11.87
CA LEU A 92 9.97 5.05 11.08
C LEU A 92 9.66 3.86 10.17
N TRP A 93 8.91 2.88 10.67
CA TRP A 93 8.54 1.69 9.89
C TRP A 93 7.65 2.05 8.71
N SER A 94 6.65 2.89 8.93
CA SER A 94 5.79 3.40 7.87
C SER A 94 6.53 4.28 6.86
N TRP A 95 7.53 5.06 7.31
CA TRP A 95 8.38 5.85 6.42
C TRP A 95 9.23 4.94 5.52
N ILE A 96 9.84 3.91 6.08
CA ILE A 96 10.63 2.92 5.32
C ILE A 96 9.72 2.22 4.30
N SER A 97 8.53 1.75 4.72
CA SER A 97 7.54 1.17 3.80
C SER A 97 7.25 2.13 2.65
N GLY A 98 6.96 3.40 2.94
CA GLY A 98 6.70 4.40 1.91
C GLY A 98 7.88 4.66 0.98
N VAL A 99 9.13 4.56 1.44
CA VAL A 99 10.32 4.67 0.57
C VAL A 99 10.42 3.47 -0.36
N VAL A 100 10.21 2.26 0.16
CA VAL A 100 10.23 1.01 -0.64
C VAL A 100 9.11 1.04 -1.68
N ASP A 101 7.90 1.41 -1.28
CA ASP A 101 6.75 1.55 -2.17
C ASP A 101 7.05 2.54 -3.31
N ASN A 102 7.67 3.69 -2.98
CA ASN A 102 8.05 4.68 -3.98
C ASN A 102 9.17 4.20 -4.93
N ALA A 103 10.05 3.32 -4.48
CA ALA A 103 11.14 2.77 -5.29
C ALA A 103 10.66 1.77 -6.35
N ILE A 104 9.49 1.15 -6.16
CA ILE A 104 8.93 0.16 -7.10
C ILE A 104 8.32 0.83 -8.34
N TYR A 105 7.72 2.01 -8.21
CA TYR A 105 7.01 2.67 -9.33
C TYR A 105 7.90 3.00 -10.56
N PRO A 106 9.15 3.48 -10.42
CA PRO A 106 10.04 3.69 -11.56
C PRO A 106 10.30 2.41 -12.36
N LEU A 107 10.51 1.28 -11.68
CA LEU A 107 10.72 -0.02 -12.32
C LEU A 107 9.48 -0.50 -13.07
N LEU A 108 8.30 -0.37 -12.45
CA LEU A 108 7.03 -0.73 -13.08
C LEU A 108 6.76 0.13 -14.31
N THR A 109 7.04 1.43 -14.23
CA THR A 109 6.87 2.38 -15.34
C THR A 109 7.79 2.04 -16.50
N TYR A 110 9.05 1.70 -16.22
CA TYR A 110 10.00 1.24 -17.24
C TYR A 110 9.50 -0.04 -17.94
N ARG A 111 9.07 -1.04 -17.18
CA ARG A 111 8.51 -2.29 -17.73
C ARG A 111 7.26 -2.03 -18.59
N ALA A 112 6.33 -1.20 -18.11
CA ALA A 112 5.14 -0.84 -18.86
C ALA A 112 5.46 -0.08 -20.16
N LEU A 113 6.46 0.81 -20.12
CA LEU A 113 6.89 1.57 -21.29
C LEU A 113 7.58 0.69 -22.33
N MET A 114 8.42 -0.27 -21.90
CA MET A 114 9.02 -1.26 -22.80
C MET A 114 7.97 -2.15 -23.46
N LEU A 115 6.93 -2.58 -22.74
CA LEU A 115 5.82 -3.33 -23.34
C LEU A 115 5.02 -2.50 -24.34
N ALA A 116 4.88 -1.20 -24.11
CA ALA A 116 4.08 -0.32 -24.97
C ALA A 116 4.82 0.19 -26.21
N PHE A 117 6.14 0.44 -26.12
CA PHE A 117 6.93 1.10 -27.16
C PHE A 117 8.18 0.32 -27.61
N GLY A 118 8.47 -0.83 -27.00
CA GLY A 118 9.60 -1.68 -27.38
C GLY A 118 9.39 -2.33 -28.74
N PRO A 119 10.46 -2.52 -29.54
CA PRO A 119 10.37 -3.27 -30.79
C PRO A 119 9.91 -4.69 -30.49
N SER A 120 8.84 -5.14 -31.16
CA SER A 120 8.31 -6.50 -31.08
C SER A 120 9.24 -7.49 -31.80
N SER A 121 10.43 -7.72 -31.26
CA SER A 121 11.35 -8.76 -31.73
C SER A 121 12.20 -9.31 -30.58
N SER A 122 11.75 -10.47 -30.07
CA SER A 122 12.57 -11.64 -29.70
C SER A 122 13.85 -11.41 -28.88
N SER A 123 13.77 -11.68 -27.57
CA SER A 123 14.74 -12.52 -26.85
C SER A 123 14.23 -12.73 -25.42
N SER A 124 13.69 -13.92 -25.18
CA SER A 124 13.16 -14.39 -23.90
C SER A 124 14.24 -14.93 -22.96
N ASP A 125 15.51 -14.55 -23.10
CA ASP A 125 16.60 -15.33 -22.48
C ASP A 125 17.66 -14.54 -21.69
N ASP A 126 17.59 -13.20 -21.51
CA ASP A 126 18.69 -12.45 -20.85
C ASP A 126 18.29 -11.53 -19.67
N ASP A 127 17.01 -11.33 -19.36
CA ASP A 127 16.58 -10.36 -18.32
C ASP A 127 16.14 -10.99 -16.98
N ASP A 128 15.95 -12.31 -16.90
CA ASP A 128 15.53 -12.98 -15.66
C ASP A 128 16.66 -13.08 -14.61
N ASP A 129 17.92 -13.03 -15.03
CA ASP A 129 19.08 -13.11 -14.13
C ASP A 129 19.31 -11.81 -13.33
N ASN A 130 18.96 -10.65 -13.89
CA ASN A 130 19.09 -9.38 -13.17
C ASN A 130 17.85 -9.03 -12.33
N GLN A 131 16.67 -9.51 -12.72
CA GLN A 131 15.44 -9.26 -11.97
C GLN A 131 15.42 -10.05 -10.65
N SER A 132 15.94 -11.28 -10.66
CA SER A 132 16.12 -12.12 -9.48
C SER A 132 17.25 -11.61 -8.56
N PHE A 133 18.30 -11.01 -9.12
CA PHE A 133 19.38 -10.38 -8.35
C PHE A 133 18.89 -9.17 -7.52
N VAL A 134 18.00 -8.34 -8.07
CA VAL A 134 17.47 -7.16 -7.36
C VAL A 134 16.47 -7.53 -6.25
N PHE A 135 15.72 -8.62 -6.38
CA PHE A 135 14.81 -9.10 -5.34
C PHE A 135 15.49 -10.00 -4.29
N SER A 136 16.71 -10.49 -4.56
CA SER A 136 17.49 -11.31 -3.61
C SER A 136 18.36 -10.47 -2.64
N GLU A 137 18.52 -9.17 -2.87
CA GLU A 137 19.26 -8.25 -1.98
C GLU A 137 18.34 -7.41 -1.05
N PHE A 138 17.05 -7.74 -0.96
CA PHE A 138 16.11 -7.15 0.01
C PHE A 138 15.41 -8.25 0.83
#